data_AF-A0A7W0W992-F1
#
_entry.id   AF-A0A7W0W992-F1
#
_cell.length_a   1.000
_cell.length_b   1.000
_cell.length_c   1.000
_cell.angle_alpha   90.00
_cell.angle_beta   90.00
_cell.angle_gamma   90.00
#
_symmetry.space_group_name_H-M   'P 1'
#
loop_
_entity.id
_entity.type
_entity.pdbx_description
1 polymer ?
#
loop_
_entity_poly.entity_id
_entity_poly.type
_entity_poly.pdbx_seq_one_letter_code
_entity_poly.pdbx_strand_id
1 'polypeptide(L)'
;MLTKGAELWLDQRDPYGPLLGQGPGTFAYPPTALSWIALFVPFGGMSIWVWNGIQLAAWVLLIWRTRRTQLLLLIWTPLAIHFYLGQNTLMYTLVLWAVALMPRRGFLAGLAVAWALTKPQVVVVLVIWLLWRSWKEGTFWPFVGGIALGTLLLALPATLHDPEIWLRWFTALVDFRQKLVMRATWQGPWIILAVPSIYLWHRAGYGGWPWLLSALLIPYTSFYSMVVLLPSLRPHPLNRWTALGLFGTLLLFLVPQTEASLGWILTAYLALAWLINGGPQPAQRSMPPSERTLPEQR
;
A
#
# COMPACT_ATOMS: atom_id res chain seq x y z
N MET A 1 26.09 -2.94 -17.92
CA MET A 1 26.28 -3.50 -16.56
C MET A 1 24.91 -3.73 -15.96
N LEU A 2 24.47 -4.99 -15.92
CA LEU A 2 23.42 -5.34 -14.97
C LEU A 2 24.00 -5.05 -13.60
N THR A 3 23.34 -4.14 -12.92
CA THR A 3 23.77 -3.63 -11.64
C THR A 3 23.91 -4.78 -10.66
N LYS A 4 24.93 -4.78 -9.80
CA LYS A 4 25.19 -5.73 -8.71
C LYS A 4 23.93 -6.28 -7.99
N GLY A 5 22.83 -5.52 -7.90
CA GLY A 5 21.54 -6.00 -7.39
C GLY A 5 20.84 -7.11 -8.21
N ALA A 6 21.01 -7.14 -9.54
CA ALA A 6 20.49 -8.21 -10.39
C ALA A 6 21.33 -9.49 -10.27
N GLU A 7 22.66 -9.36 -10.18
CA GLU A 7 23.55 -10.47 -9.87
C GLU A 7 23.26 -11.05 -8.48
N LEU A 8 23.09 -10.18 -7.46
CA LEU A 8 22.67 -10.60 -6.12
C LEU A 8 21.32 -11.32 -6.14
N TRP A 9 20.32 -10.81 -6.88
CA TRP A 9 19.02 -11.47 -7.01
C TRP A 9 19.11 -12.82 -7.73
N LEU A 10 19.94 -12.93 -8.78
CA LEU A 10 20.19 -14.18 -9.50
C LEU A 10 20.91 -15.22 -8.62
N ASP A 11 21.80 -14.77 -7.73
CA ASP A 11 22.41 -15.56 -6.66
C ASP A 11 21.43 -15.86 -5.50
N GLN A 12 20.15 -15.55 -5.69
CA GLN A 12 19.06 -15.56 -4.72
C GLN A 12 19.23 -14.59 -3.54
N ARG A 13 20.35 -13.88 -3.40
CA ARG A 13 20.70 -13.00 -2.27
C ARG A 13 19.82 -11.74 -2.24
N ASP A 14 19.81 -11.07 -1.09
CA ASP A 14 19.08 -9.81 -0.93
C ASP A 14 19.61 -8.72 -1.91
N PRO A 15 18.79 -8.27 -2.88
CA PRO A 15 19.21 -7.24 -3.84
C PRO A 15 19.42 -5.87 -3.19
N TYR A 16 18.93 -5.66 -1.96
CA TYR A 16 19.18 -4.46 -1.15
C TYR A 16 20.53 -4.52 -0.41
N GLY A 17 21.32 -5.60 -0.59
CA GLY A 17 22.59 -5.80 0.09
C GLY A 17 22.42 -6.23 1.55
N PRO A 18 23.51 -6.28 2.34
CA PRO A 18 23.48 -6.74 3.75
C PRO A 18 22.75 -5.78 4.70
N LEU A 19 21.98 -4.81 4.20
CA LEU A 19 21.31 -3.78 4.99
C LEU A 19 20.28 -4.35 5.98
N LEU A 20 19.82 -5.59 5.83
CA LEU A 20 18.85 -6.22 6.73
C LEU A 20 19.12 -7.71 7.02
N GLY A 21 20.37 -8.20 6.92
CA GLY A 21 20.73 -9.54 7.43
C GLY A 21 19.85 -10.71 6.93
N GLN A 22 19.28 -10.62 5.73
CA GLN A 22 18.36 -11.63 5.21
C GLN A 22 19.01 -12.42 4.07
N GLY A 23 18.92 -13.75 4.18
CA GLY A 23 19.52 -14.69 3.24
C GLY A 23 18.71 -14.90 1.97
N PRO A 24 19.26 -15.67 1.02
CA PRO A 24 18.65 -15.89 -0.27
C PRO A 24 17.20 -16.42 -0.23
N GLY A 25 16.33 -15.90 -1.11
CA GLY A 25 14.92 -16.31 -1.22
C GLY A 25 13.98 -15.76 -0.13
N THR A 26 14.31 -14.61 0.49
CA THR A 26 13.43 -13.91 1.45
C THR A 26 12.40 -12.98 0.80
N PHE A 27 12.55 -12.69 -0.50
CA PHE A 27 11.62 -11.85 -1.25
C PHE A 27 11.30 -12.42 -2.63
N ALA A 28 10.02 -12.71 -2.90
CA ALA A 28 9.54 -13.08 -4.23
C ALA A 28 9.24 -11.84 -5.09
N TYR A 29 10.29 -11.12 -5.49
CA TYR A 29 10.14 -10.05 -6.48
C TYR A 29 10.10 -10.65 -7.90
N PRO A 30 9.10 -10.33 -8.73
CA PRO A 30 9.08 -10.75 -10.13
C PRO A 30 10.23 -10.08 -10.92
N PRO A 31 10.63 -10.61 -12.08
CA PRO A 31 11.64 -10.01 -12.95
C PRO A 31 11.40 -8.52 -13.28
N THR A 32 10.13 -8.09 -13.32
CA THR A 32 9.74 -6.68 -13.52
C THR A 32 10.25 -5.74 -12.42
N ALA A 33 10.50 -6.25 -11.21
CA ALA A 33 11.05 -5.48 -10.09
C ALA A 33 12.58 -5.29 -10.19
N LEU A 34 13.27 -6.02 -11.06
CA LEU A 34 14.73 -5.90 -11.22
C LEU A 34 15.13 -4.55 -11.82
N SER A 35 14.33 -4.05 -12.76
CA SER A 35 14.45 -2.70 -13.30
C SER A 35 14.27 -1.63 -12.21
N TRP A 36 13.49 -1.94 -11.18
CA TRP A 36 13.30 -1.06 -10.05
C TRP A 36 14.51 -1.09 -9.10
N ILE A 37 15.06 -2.28 -8.81
CA ILE A 37 16.31 -2.46 -8.05
C ILE A 37 17.49 -1.73 -8.72
N ALA A 38 17.54 -1.70 -10.05
CA ALA A 38 18.58 -0.96 -10.79
C ALA A 38 18.59 0.54 -10.47
N LEU A 39 17.45 1.14 -10.09
CA LEU A 39 17.35 2.56 -9.71
C LEU A 39 18.00 2.85 -8.34
N PHE A 40 18.28 1.84 -7.53
CA PHE A 40 18.91 1.98 -6.21
C PHE A 40 20.43 1.96 -6.31
N VAL A 41 20.97 1.36 -7.38
CA VAL A 41 22.40 1.08 -7.51
C VAL A 41 23.27 2.34 -7.65
N PRO A 42 22.87 3.40 -8.38
CA PRO A 42 23.69 4.61 -8.49
C PRO A 42 23.93 5.31 -7.14
N PHE A 43 23.06 5.09 -6.16
CA PHE A 43 23.09 5.80 -4.87
C PHE A 43 23.60 4.93 -3.71
N GLY A 44 23.92 3.65 -3.96
CA GLY A 44 24.40 2.73 -2.93
C GLY A 44 23.54 2.75 -1.66
N GLY A 45 24.16 2.87 -0.49
CA GLY A 45 23.45 2.96 0.80
C GLY A 45 22.61 4.24 0.99
N MET A 46 22.83 5.30 0.19
CA MET A 46 22.03 6.53 0.26
C MET A 46 20.71 6.43 -0.50
N SER A 47 20.57 5.41 -1.34
CA SER A 47 19.35 5.17 -2.15
C SER A 47 18.08 5.17 -1.31
N ILE A 48 18.12 4.54 -0.14
CA ILE A 48 16.99 4.47 0.80
C ILE A 48 16.49 5.86 1.20
N TRP A 49 17.38 6.78 1.55
CA TRP A 49 17.03 8.12 2.01
C TRP A 49 16.56 9.01 0.88
N VAL A 50 17.22 8.93 -0.29
CA VAL A 50 16.84 9.68 -1.49
C VAL A 50 15.42 9.28 -1.91
N TRP A 51 15.15 7.99 -2.04
CA TRP A 51 13.83 7.51 -2.47
C TRP A 51 12.75 7.74 -1.42
N ASN A 52 13.05 7.64 -0.13
CA ASN A 52 12.12 8.03 0.94
C ASN A 52 11.77 9.53 0.89
N GLY A 53 12.77 10.39 0.68
CA GLY A 53 12.56 11.83 0.52
C GLY A 53 11.69 12.16 -0.68
N ILE A 54 11.94 11.51 -1.83
CA ILE A 54 11.12 11.64 -3.03
C ILE A 54 9.68 11.15 -2.78
N GLN A 55 9.51 10.00 -2.13
CA GLN A 55 8.19 9.46 -1.79
C GLN A 55 7.40 10.43 -0.89
N LEU A 56 8.05 10.96 0.15
CA LEU A 56 7.44 11.93 1.06
C LEU A 56 7.06 13.22 0.31
N ALA A 57 7.97 13.76 -0.50
CA ALA A 57 7.71 14.96 -1.29
C ALA A 57 6.55 14.75 -2.28
N ALA A 58 6.56 13.64 -3.02
CA ALA A 58 5.49 13.28 -3.96
C ALA A 58 4.13 13.12 -3.24
N TRP A 59 4.13 12.47 -2.08
CA TRP A 59 2.93 12.35 -1.25
C TRP A 59 2.41 13.72 -0.80
N VAL A 60 3.27 14.54 -0.19
CA VAL A 60 2.93 15.90 0.25
C VAL A 60 2.36 16.70 -0.92
N LEU A 61 3.02 16.71 -2.08
CA LEU A 61 2.54 17.43 -3.27
C LEU A 61 1.16 16.95 -3.74
N LEU A 62 0.93 15.64 -3.75
CA LEU A 62 -0.35 15.04 -4.15
C LEU A 62 -1.50 15.46 -3.20
N ILE A 63 -1.26 15.39 -1.89
CA ILE A 63 -2.30 15.69 -0.89
C ILE A 63 -2.47 17.17 -0.63
N TRP A 64 -1.41 17.98 -0.80
CA TRP A 64 -1.48 19.42 -0.60
C TRP A 64 -2.50 20.09 -1.51
N ARG A 65 -2.65 19.54 -2.73
CA ARG A 65 -3.60 20.01 -3.74
C ARG A 65 -5.01 19.44 -3.58
N THR A 66 -5.15 18.27 -2.98
CA THR A 66 -6.41 17.52 -3.00
C THR A 66 -7.05 17.38 -1.62
N ARG A 67 -6.26 17.10 -0.57
CA ARG A 67 -6.72 16.74 0.78
C ARG A 67 -5.70 17.11 1.86
N ARG A 68 -5.54 18.40 2.15
CA ARG A 68 -4.56 18.92 3.12
C ARG A 68 -4.64 18.28 4.50
N THR A 69 -5.83 17.90 4.97
CA THR A 69 -5.98 17.29 6.29
C THR A 69 -5.25 15.95 6.41
N GLN A 70 -4.98 15.26 5.30
CA GLN A 70 -4.18 14.02 5.32
C GLN A 70 -2.73 14.22 5.74
N LEU A 71 -2.22 15.46 5.79
CA LEU A 71 -0.90 15.76 6.37
C LEU A 71 -0.81 15.35 7.85
N LEU A 72 -1.94 15.28 8.55
CA LEU A 72 -2.02 14.75 9.91
C LEU A 72 -1.58 13.28 9.99
N LEU A 73 -1.54 12.55 8.88
CA LEU A 73 -1.05 11.17 8.84
C LEU A 73 0.49 11.10 8.88
N LEU A 74 1.23 12.22 8.89
CA LEU A 74 2.68 12.21 9.11
C LEU A 74 3.05 11.64 10.49
N ILE A 75 2.20 11.84 11.49
CA ILE A 75 2.37 11.25 12.82
C ILE A 75 1.76 9.84 12.92
N TRP A 76 1.18 9.34 11.83
CA TRP A 76 0.63 8.00 11.76
C TRP A 76 1.77 6.99 11.63
N THR A 77 1.90 6.15 12.65
CA THR A 77 3.10 5.35 12.87
C THR A 77 3.43 4.34 11.78
N PRO A 78 2.47 3.75 11.03
CA PRO A 78 2.82 2.95 9.85
C PRO A 78 3.53 3.76 8.76
N LEU A 79 3.19 5.05 8.59
CA LEU A 79 3.85 5.92 7.63
C LEU A 79 5.27 6.30 8.10
N ALA A 80 5.44 6.57 9.39
CA ALA A 80 6.76 6.84 9.98
C ALA A 80 7.71 5.63 9.88
N ILE A 81 7.22 4.44 10.23
CA ILE A 81 7.97 3.18 10.10
C ILE A 81 8.28 2.87 8.64
N HIS A 82 7.36 3.19 7.73
CA HIS A 82 7.57 3.02 6.29
C HIS A 82 8.79 3.79 5.80
N PHE A 83 8.92 5.06 6.22
CA PHE A 83 10.09 5.87 5.91
C PHE A 83 11.35 5.39 6.63
N TYR A 84 11.25 4.93 7.88
CA TYR A 84 12.42 4.42 8.59
C TYR A 84 12.99 3.13 7.97
N LEU A 85 12.13 2.20 7.56
CA LEU A 85 12.53 0.90 7.02
C LEU A 85 12.82 0.91 5.50
N GLY A 86 12.73 2.07 4.83
CA GLY A 86 13.13 2.17 3.42
C GLY A 86 12.24 1.41 2.45
N GLN A 87 10.96 1.33 2.77
CA GLN A 87 10.02 0.50 2.03
C GLN A 87 9.44 1.28 0.85
N ASN A 88 9.01 0.56 -0.19
CA ASN A 88 8.53 1.17 -1.45
C ASN A 88 7.03 0.97 -1.66
N THR A 89 6.37 0.37 -0.68
CA THR A 89 4.92 0.18 -0.65
C THR A 89 4.16 1.52 -0.72
N LEU A 90 4.69 2.61 -0.17
CA LEU A 90 4.10 3.94 -0.27
C LEU A 90 4.18 4.46 -1.70
N MET A 91 5.32 4.28 -2.37
CA MET A 91 5.49 4.63 -3.77
C MET A 91 4.43 3.95 -4.67
N TYR A 92 4.19 2.65 -4.48
CA TYR A 92 3.13 1.93 -5.21
C TYR A 92 1.73 2.44 -4.85
N THR A 93 1.47 2.68 -3.56
CA THR A 93 0.21 3.28 -3.09
C THR A 93 -0.02 4.66 -3.71
N LEU A 94 1.01 5.50 -3.82
CA LEU A 94 0.96 6.84 -4.41
C LEU A 94 0.56 6.78 -5.87
N VAL A 95 1.18 5.90 -6.65
CA VAL A 95 0.86 5.70 -8.06
C VAL A 95 -0.60 5.28 -8.23
N LEU A 96 -1.02 4.24 -7.51
CA LEU A 96 -2.40 3.74 -7.60
C LEU A 96 -3.41 4.78 -7.12
N TRP A 97 -3.04 5.59 -6.14
CA TRP A 97 -3.90 6.63 -5.62
C TRP A 97 -4.02 7.78 -6.61
N ALA A 98 -2.91 8.26 -7.17
CA ALA A 98 -2.92 9.27 -8.23
C ALA A 98 -3.81 8.80 -9.40
N VAL A 99 -3.65 7.54 -9.84
CA VAL A 99 -4.46 6.92 -10.89
C VAL A 99 -5.94 6.82 -10.49
N ALA A 100 -6.24 6.52 -9.22
CA ALA A 100 -7.61 6.48 -8.71
C ALA A 100 -8.28 7.87 -8.69
N LEU A 101 -7.50 8.95 -8.53
CA LEU A 101 -7.99 10.33 -8.58
C LEU A 101 -8.22 10.83 -10.01
N MET A 102 -7.67 10.19 -11.03
CA MET A 102 -7.84 10.62 -12.41
C MET A 102 -9.32 10.53 -12.84
N PRO A 103 -9.86 11.57 -13.51
CA PRO A 103 -11.21 11.54 -14.08
C PRO A 103 -11.37 10.48 -15.18
N ARG A 104 -10.34 10.30 -16.00
CA ARG A 104 -10.26 9.26 -17.05
C ARG A 104 -8.88 8.62 -17.05
N ARG A 105 -8.86 7.29 -17.08
CA ARG A 105 -7.65 6.47 -17.05
C ARG A 105 -7.30 5.97 -18.45
N GLY A 106 -6.36 6.64 -19.10
CA GLY A 106 -5.86 6.24 -20.42
C GLY A 106 -4.61 5.37 -20.36
N PHE A 107 -3.94 5.27 -21.50
CA PHE A 107 -2.70 4.51 -21.69
C PHE A 107 -1.59 4.87 -20.70
N LEU A 108 -1.34 6.18 -20.48
CA LEU A 108 -0.31 6.64 -19.54
C LEU A 108 -0.59 6.23 -18.09
N ALA A 109 -1.87 6.19 -17.69
CA ALA A 109 -2.24 5.68 -16.37
C ALA A 109 -1.93 4.18 -16.26
N GLY A 110 -2.10 3.43 -17.35
CA GLY A 110 -1.73 2.02 -17.42
C GLY A 110 -0.23 1.80 -17.27
N LEU A 111 0.60 2.61 -17.95
CA LEU A 111 2.06 2.57 -17.80
C LEU A 111 2.48 2.84 -16.35
N ALA A 112 1.86 3.81 -15.69
CA ALA A 112 2.13 4.08 -14.27
C ALA A 112 1.76 2.88 -13.39
N VAL A 113 0.59 2.26 -13.61
CA VAL A 113 0.17 1.07 -12.85
C VAL A 113 1.09 -0.13 -13.06
N ALA A 114 1.66 -0.31 -14.25
CA ALA A 114 2.67 -1.35 -14.50
C ALA A 114 3.86 -1.26 -13.53
N TRP A 115 4.24 -0.04 -13.15
CA TRP A 115 5.31 0.19 -12.19
C TRP A 115 4.93 -0.21 -10.76
N ALA A 116 3.66 -0.03 -10.37
CA ALA A 116 3.15 -0.52 -9.08
C ALA A 116 3.04 -2.06 -9.02
N LEU A 117 2.88 -2.73 -10.16
CA LEU A 117 2.79 -4.19 -10.28
C LEU A 117 4.12 -4.93 -10.05
N THR A 118 5.21 -4.22 -9.78
CA THR A 118 6.48 -4.81 -9.33
C THR A 118 6.38 -5.44 -7.92
N LYS A 119 5.33 -5.11 -7.16
CA LYS A 119 4.97 -5.76 -5.88
C LYS A 119 3.50 -6.21 -5.91
N PRO A 120 3.15 -7.20 -6.76
CA PRO A 120 1.76 -7.55 -7.06
C PRO A 120 0.94 -7.92 -5.82
N GLN A 121 1.58 -8.54 -4.83
CA GLN A 121 0.96 -8.93 -3.55
C GLN A 121 0.33 -7.76 -2.79
N VAL A 122 0.80 -6.53 -2.97
CA VAL A 122 0.25 -5.34 -2.29
C VAL A 122 -0.88 -4.69 -3.09
N VAL A 123 -0.84 -4.82 -4.42
CA VAL A 123 -1.58 -3.93 -5.32
C VAL A 123 -2.69 -4.62 -6.11
N VAL A 124 -2.72 -5.95 -6.15
CA VAL A 124 -3.60 -6.72 -7.05
C VAL A 124 -5.08 -6.36 -6.91
N VAL A 125 -5.59 -6.23 -5.68
CA VAL A 125 -6.99 -5.87 -5.42
C VAL A 125 -7.32 -4.48 -5.96
N LEU A 126 -6.42 -3.51 -5.77
CA LEU A 126 -6.57 -2.16 -6.31
C LEU A 126 -6.51 -2.13 -7.82
N VAL A 127 -5.60 -2.90 -8.42
CA VAL A 127 -5.47 -2.99 -9.88
C VAL A 127 -6.72 -3.60 -10.49
N ILE A 128 -7.27 -4.68 -9.92
CA ILE A 128 -8.55 -5.26 -10.35
C ILE A 128 -9.67 -4.23 -10.27
N TRP A 129 -9.75 -3.47 -9.17
CA TRP A 129 -10.74 -2.41 -9.02
C TRP A 129 -10.56 -1.28 -10.06
N LEU A 130 -9.33 -0.87 -10.35
CA LEU A 130 -9.02 0.13 -11.39
C LEU A 130 -9.35 -0.37 -12.80
N LEU A 131 -9.14 -1.66 -13.08
CA LEU A 131 -9.54 -2.30 -14.34
C LEU A 131 -11.06 -2.28 -14.50
N TRP A 132 -11.79 -2.71 -13.47
CA TRP A 132 -13.26 -2.65 -13.45
C TRP A 132 -13.78 -1.22 -13.65
N ARG A 133 -13.18 -0.24 -12.98
CA ARG A 133 -13.54 1.16 -13.12
C ARG A 133 -13.27 1.70 -14.53
N SER A 134 -12.10 1.37 -15.10
CA SER A 134 -11.75 1.76 -16.48
C SER A 134 -12.67 1.13 -17.52
N TRP A 135 -13.17 -0.07 -17.25
CA TRP A 135 -14.22 -0.70 -18.06
C TRP A 135 -15.54 0.09 -18.02
N LYS A 136 -16.00 0.48 -16.82
CA LYS A 136 -17.19 1.33 -16.68
C LYS A 136 -17.05 2.71 -17.34
N GLU A 137 -15.83 3.23 -17.40
CA GLU A 137 -15.53 4.56 -17.98
C GLU A 137 -15.20 4.53 -19.49
N GLY A 138 -15.21 3.35 -20.12
CA GLY A 138 -14.93 3.18 -21.54
C GLY A 138 -13.45 3.33 -21.93
N THR A 139 -12.53 3.28 -20.98
CA THR A 139 -11.07 3.46 -21.21
C THR A 139 -10.25 2.19 -20.97
N PHE A 140 -10.92 1.05 -20.85
CA PHE A 140 -10.31 -0.25 -20.51
C PHE A 140 -9.14 -0.64 -21.41
N TRP A 141 -9.34 -0.64 -22.74
CA TRP A 141 -8.32 -1.12 -23.67
C TRP A 141 -7.06 -0.26 -23.68
N PRO A 142 -7.14 1.09 -23.77
CA PRO A 142 -5.96 1.93 -23.60
C PRO A 142 -5.24 1.68 -22.26
N PHE A 143 -5.99 1.57 -21.17
CA PHE A 143 -5.44 1.34 -19.83
C PHE A 143 -4.71 -0.01 -19.73
N VAL A 144 -5.33 -1.09 -20.21
CA VAL A 144 -4.73 -2.43 -20.27
C VAL A 144 -3.51 -2.45 -21.20
N GLY A 145 -3.58 -1.79 -22.36
CA GLY A 145 -2.45 -1.66 -23.28
C GLY A 145 -1.25 -0.98 -22.63
N GLY A 146 -1.50 0.06 -21.82
CA GLY A 146 -0.48 0.72 -21.03
C GLY A 146 0.12 -0.20 -19.95
N ILE A 147 -0.71 -0.96 -19.24
CA ILE A 147 -0.23 -1.95 -18.26
C ILE A 147 0.67 -2.98 -18.96
N ALA A 148 0.18 -3.59 -20.04
CA ALA A 148 0.89 -4.62 -20.77
C ALA A 148 2.24 -4.12 -21.29
N LEU A 149 2.27 -2.96 -21.97
CA LEU A 149 3.53 -2.40 -22.47
C LEU A 149 4.47 -2.04 -21.31
N GLY A 150 3.99 -1.41 -20.25
CA GLY A 150 4.82 -1.04 -19.11
C GLY A 150 5.44 -2.26 -18.43
N THR A 151 4.66 -3.33 -18.25
CA THR A 151 5.14 -4.60 -17.70
C THR A 151 6.19 -5.22 -18.61
N LEU A 152 5.96 -5.24 -19.93
CA LEU A 152 6.93 -5.73 -20.91
C LEU A 152 8.23 -4.94 -20.85
N LEU A 153 8.16 -3.60 -20.86
CA LEU A 153 9.36 -2.75 -20.80
C LEU A 153 10.15 -2.94 -19.50
N LEU A 154 9.48 -3.14 -18.37
CA LEU A 154 10.13 -3.41 -17.08
C LEU A 154 10.76 -4.81 -17.03
N ALA A 155 10.15 -5.79 -17.70
CA ALA A 155 10.62 -7.16 -17.77
C ALA A 155 11.75 -7.36 -18.78
N LEU A 156 11.75 -6.58 -19.87
CA LEU A 156 12.56 -6.83 -21.05
C LEU A 156 14.07 -6.89 -20.75
N PRO A 157 14.68 -5.97 -19.97
CA PRO A 157 16.11 -6.02 -19.70
C PRO A 157 16.54 -7.31 -19.00
N ALA A 158 15.76 -7.76 -18.01
CA ALA A 158 16.03 -8.99 -17.29
C ALA A 158 15.81 -10.22 -18.17
N THR A 159 14.74 -10.22 -18.97
CA THR A 159 14.38 -11.34 -19.85
C THR A 159 15.38 -11.52 -21.00
N LEU A 160 15.91 -10.42 -21.55
CA LEU A 160 16.93 -10.47 -22.61
C LEU A 160 18.27 -10.97 -22.09
N HIS A 161 18.61 -10.66 -20.84
CA HIS A 161 19.84 -11.14 -20.23
C HIS A 161 19.74 -12.62 -19.83
N ASP A 162 18.58 -13.03 -19.33
CA ASP A 162 18.33 -14.37 -18.82
C ASP A 162 16.90 -14.81 -19.19
N PRO A 163 16.73 -15.52 -20.32
CA PRO A 163 15.41 -15.96 -20.77
C PRO A 163 14.71 -16.91 -19.78
N GLU A 164 15.46 -17.66 -18.97
CA GLU A 164 14.94 -18.62 -17.99
C GLU A 164 14.52 -17.96 -16.67
N ILE A 165 14.74 -16.65 -16.52
CA ILE A 165 14.51 -15.91 -15.27
C ILE A 165 13.08 -16.07 -14.74
N TRP A 166 12.11 -16.16 -15.65
CA TRP A 166 10.70 -16.33 -15.34
C TRP A 166 10.38 -17.71 -14.78
N LEU A 167 11.00 -18.74 -15.34
CA LEU A 167 10.84 -20.11 -14.85
C LEU A 167 11.45 -20.24 -13.45
N ARG A 168 12.66 -19.71 -13.25
CA ARG A 168 13.33 -19.69 -11.94
C ARG A 168 12.54 -18.92 -10.89
N TRP A 169 12.00 -17.75 -11.25
CA TRP A 169 11.11 -17.00 -10.37
C TRP A 169 9.86 -17.81 -10.02
N PHE A 170 9.20 -18.42 -11.01
CA PHE A 170 8.00 -19.21 -10.79
C PHE A 170 8.25 -20.42 -9.88
N THR A 171 9.36 -21.13 -10.05
CA THR A 171 9.74 -22.23 -9.14
C THR A 171 10.04 -21.72 -7.73
N ALA A 172 10.72 -20.58 -7.61
CA ALA A 172 11.02 -19.96 -6.31
C ALA A 172 9.76 -19.47 -5.56
N LEU A 173 8.64 -19.22 -6.27
CA LEU A 173 7.36 -18.91 -5.62
C LEU A 173 6.85 -20.06 -4.75
N VAL A 174 7.16 -21.31 -5.10
CA VAL A 174 6.76 -22.48 -4.31
C VAL A 174 7.46 -22.47 -2.94
N ASP A 175 8.77 -22.20 -2.94
CA ASP A 175 9.55 -22.09 -1.71
C ASP A 175 9.14 -20.85 -0.89
N PHE A 176 8.86 -19.73 -1.57
CA PHE A 176 8.33 -18.54 -0.93
C PHE A 176 6.94 -18.77 -0.31
N ARG A 177 6.08 -19.58 -0.94
CA ARG A 177 4.77 -19.96 -0.40
C ARG A 177 4.93 -20.71 0.92
N GLN A 178 5.88 -21.61 1.05
CA GLN A 178 6.11 -22.32 2.32
C GLN A 178 6.55 -21.36 3.44
N LYS A 179 7.42 -20.39 3.13
CA LYS A 179 7.80 -19.31 4.06
C LYS A 179 6.62 -18.40 4.41
N LEU A 180 5.75 -18.11 3.45
CA LEU A 180 4.51 -17.35 3.66
C LEU A 180 3.51 -18.09 4.53
N VAL A 181 3.34 -19.41 4.35
CA VAL A 181 2.44 -20.24 5.16
C VAL A 181 2.91 -20.33 6.60
N MET A 182 4.22 -20.44 6.85
CA MET A 182 4.77 -20.37 8.20
C MET A 182 4.52 -19.01 8.85
N ARG A 183 4.65 -17.93 8.08
CA ARG A 183 4.20 -16.61 8.53
C ARG A 183 2.70 -16.63 8.79
N ALA A 184 1.88 -17.18 7.87
CA ALA A 184 0.41 -17.42 7.92
C ALA A 184 -0.10 -18.25 9.09
N THR A 185 0.70 -19.12 9.67
CA THR A 185 0.34 -19.85 10.89
C THR A 185 0.52 -19.01 12.16
N TRP A 186 1.18 -17.85 12.09
CA TRP A 186 1.26 -16.88 13.21
C TRP A 186 0.01 -15.98 13.35
N GLN A 187 -1.04 -16.23 12.56
CA GLN A 187 -2.29 -15.48 12.50
C GLN A 187 -3.33 -16.08 13.46
N GLY A 188 -3.24 -15.76 14.76
CA GLY A 188 -4.22 -16.16 15.79
C GLY A 188 -5.68 -15.71 15.53
N PRO A 189 -6.53 -15.51 16.55
CA PRO A 189 -7.97 -15.21 16.37
C PRO A 189 -8.30 -13.78 15.85
N TRP A 190 -7.46 -13.17 15.01
CA TRP A 190 -7.61 -11.78 14.52
C TRP A 190 -8.84 -11.56 13.63
N ILE A 191 -9.36 -12.61 12.96
CA ILE A 191 -10.64 -12.56 12.24
C ILE A 191 -11.76 -12.04 13.15
N ILE A 192 -11.73 -12.41 14.44
CA ILE A 192 -12.74 -12.01 15.44
C ILE A 192 -12.75 -10.48 15.65
N LEU A 193 -11.63 -9.79 15.43
CA LEU A 193 -11.52 -8.33 15.61
C LEU A 193 -11.48 -7.55 14.28
N ALA A 194 -11.11 -8.21 13.18
CA ALA A 194 -11.21 -7.63 11.84
C ALA A 194 -12.67 -7.46 11.41
N VAL A 195 -13.52 -8.45 11.66
CA VAL A 195 -14.96 -8.40 11.36
C VAL A 195 -15.67 -7.19 11.99
N PRO A 196 -15.57 -6.92 13.31
CA PRO A 196 -16.19 -5.74 13.90
C PRO A 196 -15.58 -4.44 13.36
N SER A 197 -14.28 -4.40 13.09
CA SER A 197 -13.62 -3.20 12.52
C SER A 197 -14.14 -2.89 11.10
N ILE A 198 -14.36 -3.91 10.28
CA ILE A 198 -14.96 -3.82 8.93
C ILE A 198 -16.43 -3.41 9.02
N TYR A 199 -17.18 -4.03 9.93
CA TYR A 199 -18.58 -3.71 10.16
C TYR A 199 -18.77 -2.24 10.58
N LEU A 200 -17.94 -1.76 11.52
CA LEU A 200 -17.95 -0.37 11.97
C LEU A 200 -17.51 0.61 10.88
N TRP A 201 -16.54 0.22 10.04
CA TRP A 201 -16.13 1.00 8.87
C TRP A 201 -17.27 1.11 7.84
N HIS A 202 -17.93 0.00 7.51
CA HIS A 202 -19.07 -0.03 6.60
C HIS A 202 -20.23 0.84 7.12
N ARG A 203 -20.55 0.73 8.42
CA ARG A 203 -21.58 1.54 9.08
C ARG A 203 -21.30 3.05 9.03
N ALA A 204 -20.03 3.44 8.95
CA ALA A 204 -19.64 4.84 8.89
C ALA A 204 -19.78 5.48 7.48
N GLY A 205 -20.18 4.70 6.46
CA GLY A 205 -20.59 5.23 5.16
C GLY A 205 -19.47 5.85 4.33
N TYR A 206 -18.22 5.42 4.55
CA TYR A 206 -17.07 5.97 3.84
C TYR A 206 -16.75 5.18 2.56
N GLY A 207 -16.44 5.89 1.49
CA GLY A 207 -15.82 5.28 0.30
C GLY A 207 -14.43 4.73 0.60
N GLY A 208 -13.91 3.85 -0.26
CA GLY A 208 -12.54 3.33 -0.13
C GLY A 208 -12.42 1.86 0.30
N TRP A 209 -13.49 1.07 0.12
CA TRP A 209 -13.47 -0.38 0.37
C TRP A 209 -12.36 -1.14 -0.36
N PRO A 210 -11.90 -0.77 -1.59
CA PRO A 210 -10.82 -1.53 -2.25
C PRO A 210 -9.51 -1.42 -1.48
N TRP A 211 -9.23 -0.26 -0.90
CA TRP A 211 -8.06 0.00 -0.07
C TRP A 211 -8.14 -0.75 1.26
N LEU A 212 -9.33 -0.80 1.87
CA LEU A 212 -9.57 -1.61 3.08
C LEU A 212 -9.39 -3.10 2.80
N LEU A 213 -10.02 -3.60 1.73
CA LEU A 213 -9.92 -5.00 1.35
C LEU A 213 -8.48 -5.39 1.02
N SER A 214 -7.75 -4.52 0.31
CA SER A 214 -6.32 -4.72 0.07
C SER A 214 -5.55 -4.82 1.39
N ALA A 215 -5.81 -3.94 2.35
CA ALA A 215 -5.16 -3.99 3.65
C ALA A 215 -5.46 -5.29 4.44
N LEU A 216 -6.66 -5.85 4.29
CA LEU A 216 -7.10 -7.06 4.99
C LEU A 216 -6.61 -8.36 4.34
N LEU A 217 -6.49 -8.40 3.01
CA LEU A 217 -6.14 -9.61 2.27
C LEU A 217 -4.64 -9.86 2.16
N ILE A 218 -3.78 -8.90 2.51
CA ILE A 218 -2.32 -9.05 2.39
C ILE A 218 -1.77 -9.83 3.60
N PRO A 219 -1.21 -11.04 3.39
CA PRO A 219 -0.56 -11.79 4.44
C PRO A 219 0.79 -11.11 4.80
N TYR A 220 0.89 -10.59 6.03
CA TYR A 220 2.12 -10.26 6.77
C TYR A 220 3.00 -9.09 6.32
N THR A 221 2.69 -7.93 6.88
CA THR A 221 3.41 -7.25 7.97
C THR A 221 2.59 -6.00 8.15
N SER A 222 2.02 -5.83 9.34
CA SER A 222 0.91 -4.90 9.62
C SER A 222 1.16 -3.47 9.13
N PHE A 223 2.40 -3.06 8.88
CA PHE A 223 2.70 -1.74 8.36
C PHE A 223 2.43 -1.55 6.85
N TYR A 224 2.65 -2.55 5.99
CA TYR A 224 2.51 -2.37 4.54
C TYR A 224 1.06 -2.29 4.09
N SER A 225 0.21 -3.16 4.65
CA SER A 225 -1.23 -3.11 4.42
C SER A 225 -1.84 -1.80 4.91
N MET A 226 -1.32 -1.23 6.00
CA MET A 226 -1.81 0.05 6.52
C MET A 226 -1.47 1.21 5.60
N VAL A 227 -0.29 1.25 4.98
CA VAL A 227 0.02 2.29 3.98
C VAL A 227 -1.03 2.33 2.86
N VAL A 228 -1.57 1.18 2.48
CA VAL A 228 -2.66 1.07 1.48
C VAL A 228 -3.97 1.71 1.98
N LEU A 229 -4.23 1.85 3.28
CA LEU A 229 -5.42 2.55 3.79
C LEU A 229 -5.34 4.08 3.64
N LEU A 230 -4.15 4.63 3.47
CA LEU A 230 -3.91 6.06 3.50
C LEU A 230 -4.87 6.86 2.58
N PRO A 231 -5.16 6.43 1.33
CA PRO A 231 -6.10 7.13 0.45
C PRO A 231 -7.54 7.15 0.95
N SER A 232 -7.93 6.20 1.79
CA SER A 232 -9.26 6.09 2.40
C SER A 232 -9.40 6.93 3.66
N LEU A 233 -8.29 7.21 4.36
CA LEU A 233 -8.32 8.00 5.59
C LEU A 233 -8.65 9.47 5.32
N ARG A 234 -9.60 10.00 6.09
CA ARG A 234 -10.08 11.38 6.10
C ARG A 234 -9.96 11.95 7.52
N PRO A 235 -8.73 12.18 8.02
CA PRO A 235 -8.56 12.84 9.31
C PRO A 235 -9.25 14.19 9.32
N HIS A 236 -9.94 14.48 10.42
CA HIS A 236 -10.62 15.75 10.66
C HIS A 236 -9.90 16.49 11.80
N PRO A 237 -9.32 17.69 11.57
CA PRO A 237 -8.42 18.35 12.50
C PRO A 237 -9.05 18.68 13.86
N LEU A 238 -10.38 18.89 13.89
CA LEU A 238 -11.12 19.24 15.11
C LEU A 238 -11.86 18.06 15.75
N ASN A 239 -11.70 16.83 15.22
CA ASN A 239 -12.42 15.67 15.74
C ASN A 239 -11.61 14.98 16.84
N ARG A 240 -12.20 14.88 18.05
CA ARG A 240 -11.62 14.15 19.19
C ARG A 240 -11.23 12.70 18.86
N TRP A 241 -11.97 12.05 17.97
CA TRP A 241 -11.68 10.69 17.51
C TRP A 241 -10.46 10.65 16.61
N THR A 242 -10.28 11.66 15.75
CA THR A 242 -9.06 11.77 14.95
C THR A 242 -7.84 11.98 15.86
N ALA A 243 -7.95 12.87 16.85
CA ALA A 243 -6.88 13.06 17.84
C ALA A 243 -6.57 11.79 18.63
N LEU A 244 -7.59 11.08 19.12
CA LEU A 244 -7.43 9.81 19.84
C LEU A 244 -6.81 8.72 18.96
N GLY A 245 -7.23 8.64 17.69
CA GLY A 245 -6.66 7.70 16.73
C GLY A 245 -5.19 7.98 16.45
N LEU A 246 -4.82 9.25 16.25
CA LEU A 246 -3.42 9.65 16.05
C LEU A 246 -2.58 9.41 17.31
N PHE A 247 -3.08 9.77 18.50
CA PHE A 247 -2.40 9.52 19.77
C PHE A 247 -2.23 8.01 20.05
N GLY A 248 -3.28 7.22 19.86
CA GLY A 248 -3.20 5.77 20.03
C GLY A 248 -2.20 5.10 19.08
N THR A 249 -1.97 5.68 17.89
CA THR A 249 -0.93 5.16 16.99
C THR A 249 0.47 5.35 17.58
N LEU A 250 0.72 6.49 18.24
CA LEU A 250 1.99 6.73 18.94
C LEU A 250 2.20 5.73 20.09
N LEU A 251 1.14 5.36 20.81
CA LEU A 251 1.23 4.36 21.89
C LEU A 251 1.56 2.95 21.36
N LEU A 252 1.15 2.61 20.14
CA LEU A 252 1.49 1.32 19.54
C LEU A 252 3.00 1.14 19.28
N PHE A 253 3.79 2.22 19.22
CA PHE A 253 5.26 2.10 19.17
C PHE A 253 5.86 1.52 20.45
N LEU A 254 5.17 1.66 21.58
CA LEU A 254 5.64 1.18 22.87
C LEU A 254 5.38 -0.31 23.07
N VAL A 255 4.56 -0.92 22.20
CA VAL A 255 4.24 -2.35 22.27
C VAL A 255 5.37 -3.16 21.64
N PRO A 256 5.97 -4.13 22.37
CA PRO A 256 6.97 -5.03 21.80
C PRO A 256 6.43 -5.76 20.57
N GLN A 257 7.21 -5.76 19.49
CA GLN A 257 6.86 -6.38 18.22
C GLN A 257 7.28 -7.85 18.24
N THR A 258 6.46 -8.71 18.84
CA THR A 258 6.66 -10.17 18.90
C THR A 258 5.62 -10.87 18.03
N GLU A 259 5.88 -12.11 17.64
CA GLU A 259 4.92 -12.89 16.83
C GLU A 259 3.53 -12.95 17.48
N ALA A 260 3.47 -13.05 18.82
CA ALA A 260 2.23 -13.06 19.58
C ALA A 260 1.48 -11.71 19.57
N SER A 261 2.17 -10.57 19.43
CA SER A 261 1.57 -9.23 19.46
C SER A 261 1.14 -8.71 18.09
N LEU A 262 1.65 -9.29 16.99
CA LEU A 262 1.38 -8.80 15.62
C LEU A 262 -0.11 -8.75 15.25
N GLY A 263 -0.89 -9.76 15.62
CA GLY A 263 -2.34 -9.79 15.35
C GLY A 263 -3.10 -8.70 16.10
N TRP A 264 -2.70 -8.43 17.35
CA TRP A 264 -3.25 -7.35 18.18
C TRP A 264 -2.87 -5.98 17.64
N ILE A 265 -1.62 -5.81 17.23
CA ILE A 265 -1.10 -4.58 16.64
C ILE A 265 -1.82 -4.25 15.33
N LEU A 266 -2.02 -5.25 14.46
CA LEU A 266 -2.77 -5.09 13.21
C LEU A 266 -4.21 -4.63 13.48
N THR A 267 -4.89 -5.30 14.41
CA THR A 267 -6.25 -4.96 14.81
C THR A 267 -6.30 -3.54 15.37
N ALA A 268 -5.37 -3.19 16.26
CA ALA A 268 -5.28 -1.86 16.82
C ALA A 268 -5.07 -0.81 15.73
N TYR A 269 -4.23 -1.07 14.71
CA TYR A 269 -4.09 -0.18 13.57
C TYR A 269 -5.36 -0.01 12.76
N LEU A 270 -6.16 -1.06 12.56
CA LEU A 270 -7.47 -0.95 11.90
C LEU A 270 -8.46 -0.12 12.72
N ALA A 271 -8.51 -0.35 14.03
CA ALA A 271 -9.36 0.43 14.94
C ALA A 271 -8.94 1.90 14.98
N LEU A 272 -7.63 2.18 15.02
CA LEU A 272 -7.09 3.53 15.01
C LEU A 272 -7.29 4.20 13.65
N ALA A 273 -7.18 3.48 12.55
CA ALA A 273 -7.54 3.97 11.21
C ALA A 273 -9.01 4.40 11.14
N TRP A 274 -9.92 3.64 11.77
CA TRP A 274 -11.33 4.03 11.90
C TRP A 274 -11.51 5.29 12.76
N LEU A 275 -10.84 5.39 13.90
CA LEU A 275 -10.85 6.59 14.76
C LEU A 275 -10.30 7.83 14.03
N ILE A 276 -9.17 7.67 13.34
CA ILE A 276 -8.56 8.69 12.46
C ILE A 276 -9.60 9.18 11.45
N ASN A 277 -10.33 8.25 10.82
CA ASN A 277 -11.36 8.54 9.84
C ASN A 277 -12.67 9.10 10.44
N GLY A 278 -12.64 9.54 11.70
CA GLY A 278 -13.71 10.27 12.37
C GLY A 278 -14.48 9.47 13.40
N GLY A 279 -14.16 8.19 13.60
CA GLY A 279 -14.73 7.34 14.64
C GLY A 279 -16.26 7.14 14.49
N PRO A 280 -16.96 6.88 15.60
CA PRO A 280 -18.41 6.76 15.58
C PRO A 280 -19.02 8.14 15.29
N GLN A 281 -19.68 8.26 14.14
CA GLN A 281 -20.48 9.43 13.83
C GLN A 281 -21.89 9.26 14.39
N PRO A 282 -22.48 10.31 15.01
CA PRO A 282 -23.90 10.29 15.34
C PRO A 282 -24.70 10.02 14.06
N ALA A 283 -25.78 9.25 14.18
CA ALA A 283 -26.67 8.86 13.08
C ALA A 283 -27.47 10.03 12.46
N GLN A 284 -26.86 11.19 12.22
CA GLN A 284 -27.50 12.35 11.58
C GLN A 284 -27.54 12.26 10.04
N ARG A 285 -27.02 11.17 9.43
CA ARG A 285 -27.12 10.94 7.98
C ARG A 285 -28.35 10.13 7.54
N SER A 286 -29.23 9.76 8.46
CA SER A 286 -30.52 9.11 8.17
C SER A 286 -31.73 10.01 8.38
N MET A 287 -31.58 11.34 8.42
CA MET A 287 -32.74 12.21 8.30
C MET A 287 -33.27 12.16 6.85
N PRO A 288 -34.56 11.87 6.65
CA PRO A 288 -35.17 11.97 5.33
C PRO A 288 -34.99 13.39 4.76
N PRO A 289 -34.95 13.56 3.42
CA PRO A 289 -34.75 14.87 2.78
C PRO A 289 -35.73 15.96 3.24
N SER A 290 -36.87 15.58 3.81
CA SER A 290 -37.93 16.46 4.30
C SER A 290 -37.55 17.32 5.51
N GLU A 291 -36.45 17.04 6.21
CA GLU A 291 -36.01 17.83 7.38
C GLU A 291 -34.87 18.81 7.05
N ARG A 292 -34.46 18.93 5.78
CA ARG A 292 -33.43 19.89 5.32
C ARG A 292 -34.04 21.21 4.84
N THR A 293 -34.83 21.87 5.67
CA THR A 293 -35.32 23.25 5.46
C THR A 293 -35.75 23.78 6.83
N LEU A 294 -35.30 24.93 7.36
CA LEU A 294 -34.70 26.15 6.81
C LEU A 294 -33.67 26.73 7.82
N PRO A 295 -32.70 27.54 7.37
CA PRO A 295 -32.02 28.46 8.27
C PRO A 295 -33.03 29.53 8.72
N GLU A 296 -33.26 29.63 10.04
CA GLU A 296 -33.88 30.82 10.60
C GLU A 296 -33.00 32.02 10.26
N GLN A 297 -33.48 32.86 9.35
CA GLN A 297 -33.01 34.23 9.24
C GLN A 297 -33.52 34.98 10.47
N ARG A 298 -32.62 35.27 11.41
CA ARG A 298 -32.70 36.42 12.32
C ARG A 298 -31.33 37.06 12.44
#